data_AF-A0AA39ZU69-F1
#
_entry.id   AF-A0AA39ZU69-F1
#
_cell.length_a   1.000
_cell.length_b   1.000
_cell.length_c   1.000
_cell.angle_alpha   90.00
_cell.angle_beta   90.00
_cell.angle_gamma   90.00
#
_symmetry.space_group_name_H-M   'P 1'
#
loop_
_entity.id
_entity.type
_entity.pdbx_description
1 polymer ?
#
loop_
_entity_poly.entity_id
_entity_poly.type
_entity_poly.pdbx_seq_one_letter_code
_entity_poly.pdbx_strand_id
1 'polypeptide(L)'
;MWPSTTGERRSTLFLPRHTRPILLGKRPFPPFLDTNEDGDDYDINYEFNLGPPTIQFVDTRTTPVCDLTIDIVGGKAWTKKKSLDITSGVYTLHLDNFELATANGGNDSTNYTDAATPFVFPADNPTDGVVVIDLPSSKSLAVTIDTNTTSNTVVFIEKHKSQIGDRLKAKLRTDYSSVRLELARVASSPPPSADCVQLQPRSFMFTTYNPPSSSGSEVLLSLLIQTRDGNNPGVREDLADAWNNRWRHDLGCSPVSSGHTASIIFNKQMIHDSMIKPTLKDQTFDSTLVDTEGSLEISVSTGKKVHRDRYYKHRDNMEEWTVSEINVTLPDLHLQLHETPEHKAECYGRWSYQYSFDWSHYIAGEYPVNEYGSVTVTNDLNKALSIFTIADDDTIDVQCSISKADWTVEMTPDDPSFWDAFTGKRKVVPDWVKDLCPELPGFNINLGKLYFFRTTNLLMPTQKIISIDRGVGLHVPQDFYLIGQLVGA
;
A
#
# COMPACT_ATOMS: atom_id res chain seq x y z
N MET A 1 -25.21 26.91 -7.96
CA MET A 1 -25.20 27.89 -6.85
C MET A 1 -25.97 27.32 -5.67
N TRP A 2 -25.36 26.40 -4.93
CA TRP A 2 -25.73 25.90 -3.60
C TRP A 2 -24.39 25.61 -2.88
N PRO A 3 -24.30 25.67 -1.54
CA PRO A 3 -23.03 25.88 -0.86
C PRO A 3 -22.25 24.59 -0.57
N SER A 4 -20.98 24.54 -0.96
CA SER A 4 -20.03 23.53 -0.48
C SER A 4 -19.23 24.10 0.68
N THR A 5 -19.57 23.69 1.90
CA THR A 5 -18.82 23.99 3.12
C THR A 5 -17.43 23.37 3.07
N THR A 6 -16.39 24.19 2.98
CA THR A 6 -14.99 23.79 3.15
C THR A 6 -14.71 23.47 4.62
N GLY A 7 -14.95 22.23 5.01
CA GLY A 7 -14.45 21.71 6.28
C GLY A 7 -13.01 21.22 6.12
N GLU A 8 -12.03 22.02 6.55
CA GLU A 8 -10.66 21.54 6.75
C GLU A 8 -10.68 20.36 7.73
N ARG A 9 -10.34 19.16 7.25
CA ARG A 9 -9.97 18.04 8.11
C ARG A 9 -8.43 17.95 8.13
N ARG A 10 -7.84 18.32 9.26
CA ARG A 10 -6.40 18.18 9.53
C ARG A 10 -6.12 16.78 10.07
N SER A 11 -5.01 16.16 9.67
CA SER A 11 -4.65 14.80 10.08
C SER A 11 -3.69 14.85 11.27
N THR A 12 -4.21 15.13 12.46
CA THR A 12 -3.38 15.22 13.67
C THR A 12 -3.00 13.84 14.20
N LEU A 13 -1.71 13.50 14.15
CA LEU A 13 -1.17 12.32 14.85
C LEU A 13 -1.09 12.60 16.36
N PHE A 14 -2.05 12.11 17.13
CA PHE A 14 -2.02 12.17 18.59
C PHE A 14 -1.15 11.04 19.17
N LEU A 15 -0.17 11.38 20.02
CA LEU A 15 0.55 10.39 20.82
C LEU A 15 -0.37 9.78 21.91
N PRO A 16 -0.30 8.47 22.18
CA PRO A 16 -1.25 7.78 23.05
C PRO A 16 -1.09 8.14 24.53
N ARG A 17 -2.23 8.23 25.24
CA ARG A 17 -2.34 8.54 26.69
C ARG A 17 -1.60 7.58 27.64
N HIS A 18 -1.05 6.48 27.13
CA HIS A 18 -0.38 5.43 27.90
C HIS A 18 1.15 5.39 27.73
N THR A 19 1.74 6.28 26.93
CA THR A 19 3.12 6.69 27.25
C THR A 19 3.11 7.27 28.66
N ARG A 20 4.09 6.91 29.51
CA ARG A 20 4.27 7.64 30.78
C ARG A 20 4.40 9.12 30.41
N PRO A 21 3.64 10.04 31.02
CA PRO A 21 3.70 11.44 30.63
C PRO A 21 5.16 11.86 30.66
N ILE A 22 5.66 12.41 29.55
CA ILE A 22 7.00 12.97 29.52
C ILE A 22 7.00 14.05 30.59
N LEU A 23 7.71 13.81 31.69
CA LEU A 23 7.81 14.73 32.82
C LEU A 23 8.78 15.87 32.46
N LEU A 24 8.44 16.59 31.39
CA LEU A 24 8.90 17.94 31.07
C LEU A 24 8.44 18.93 32.16
N GLY A 25 7.31 18.65 32.83
CA GLY A 25 6.60 19.60 33.68
C GLY A 25 6.45 19.27 35.18
N LYS A 26 7.43 18.62 35.85
CA LYS A 26 7.41 18.50 37.34
C LYS A 26 8.75 18.79 38.04
N ARG A 27 9.76 19.25 37.30
CA ARG A 27 10.99 19.78 37.89
C ARG A 27 11.04 21.27 37.57
N PRO A 28 11.13 22.17 38.57
CA PRO A 28 11.23 23.59 38.30
C PRO A 28 12.46 23.86 37.42
N PHE A 29 12.34 24.81 36.50
CA PHE A 29 13.52 25.35 35.84
C PHE A 29 14.47 25.96 36.88
N PRO A 30 15.80 25.94 36.66
CA PRO A 30 16.68 26.82 37.42
C PRO A 30 16.18 28.27 37.26
N PRO A 31 16.35 29.13 38.27
CA PRO A 31 15.68 30.42 38.26
C PRO A 31 16.29 31.43 37.29
N PHE A 32 15.46 32.34 36.78
CA PHE A 32 15.89 33.52 36.03
C PHE A 32 16.20 34.64 37.00
N LEU A 33 17.29 35.37 36.78
CA LEU A 33 17.53 36.65 37.45
C LEU A 33 16.77 37.73 36.68
N ASP A 34 15.89 38.43 37.38
CA ASP A 34 15.26 39.67 36.92
C ASP A 34 15.36 40.72 38.03
N THR A 35 15.44 41.99 37.67
CA THR A 35 15.46 43.10 38.63
C THR A 35 14.05 43.66 38.82
N ASN A 36 13.64 43.83 40.08
CA ASN A 36 12.40 44.54 40.42
C ASN A 36 12.60 46.06 40.33
N GLU A 37 11.52 46.83 40.51
CA GLU A 37 11.57 48.30 40.57
C GLU A 37 12.45 48.82 41.72
N ASP A 38 12.75 47.98 42.72
CA ASP A 38 13.64 48.28 43.85
C ASP A 38 15.14 47.96 43.58
N GLY A 39 15.46 47.30 42.46
CA GLY A 39 16.85 46.95 42.07
C GLY A 39 17.42 45.65 42.66
N ASP A 40 16.63 44.86 43.38
CA ASP A 40 16.99 43.52 43.84
C ASP A 40 16.87 42.47 42.71
N ASP A 41 17.91 41.67 42.51
CA ASP A 41 17.85 40.45 41.71
C ASP A 41 16.93 39.42 42.36
N TYR A 42 15.94 38.90 41.61
CA TYR A 42 15.05 37.85 42.09
C TYR A 42 14.93 36.66 41.14
N ASP A 43 14.89 35.48 41.76
CA ASP A 43 14.75 34.17 41.13
C ASP A 43 13.32 33.91 40.64
N ILE A 44 13.11 33.81 39.31
CA ILE A 44 11.84 33.34 38.71
C ILE A 44 11.95 31.85 38.35
N ASN A 45 11.01 31.03 38.78
CA ASN A 45 10.87 29.62 38.39
C ASN A 45 9.62 29.45 37.52
N TYR A 46 9.62 28.45 36.65
CA TYR A 46 8.48 28.08 35.82
C TYR A 46 8.20 26.57 35.93
N GLU A 47 6.97 26.18 35.64
CA GLU A 47 6.49 24.80 35.50
C GLU A 47 5.40 24.83 34.42
N PHE A 48 5.60 24.11 33.31
CA PHE A 48 4.65 24.03 32.21
C PHE A 48 3.99 22.65 32.19
N ASN A 49 2.66 22.62 32.22
CA ASN A 49 1.87 21.43 31.90
C ASN A 49 1.62 21.44 30.38
N LEU A 50 2.19 20.46 29.70
CA LEU A 50 2.14 20.34 28.24
C LEU A 50 0.98 19.43 27.81
N GLY A 51 0.30 19.82 26.73
CA GLY A 51 -0.66 18.99 26.02
C GLY A 51 0.00 17.91 25.15
N PRO A 52 -0.78 17.13 24.40
CA PRO A 52 -0.23 16.22 23.39
C PRO A 52 0.47 17.05 22.29
N PRO A 53 1.67 16.65 21.82
CA PRO A 53 2.33 17.30 20.70
C PRO A 53 1.59 17.00 19.39
N THR A 54 1.51 17.99 18.51
CA THR A 54 1.28 17.79 17.08
C THR A 54 2.64 17.71 16.38
N ILE A 55 2.84 16.67 15.58
CA ILE A 55 4.06 16.47 14.79
C ILE A 55 3.79 16.92 13.36
N GLN A 56 4.62 17.82 12.82
CA GLN A 56 4.58 18.22 11.43
C GLN A 56 5.93 17.93 10.77
N PHE A 57 5.92 17.21 9.64
CA PHE A 57 7.13 16.97 8.86
C PHE A 57 7.47 18.18 8.01
N VAL A 58 8.76 18.45 7.82
CA VAL A 58 9.25 19.61 7.06
C VAL A 58 10.31 19.18 6.05
N ASP A 59 10.24 19.78 4.87
CA ASP A 59 11.28 19.68 3.85
C ASP A 59 12.49 20.53 4.25
N THR A 60 13.58 19.87 4.66
CA THR A 60 14.90 20.41 4.37
C THR A 60 15.51 19.53 3.29
N ARG A 61 15.98 20.16 2.21
CA ARG A 61 16.50 19.47 1.00
C ARG A 61 17.68 18.52 1.26
N THR A 62 18.23 18.53 2.46
CA THR A 62 19.37 17.72 2.88
C THR A 62 19.00 16.61 3.86
N THR A 63 17.99 16.83 4.72
CA THR A 63 17.59 15.87 5.77
C THR A 63 16.11 16.03 6.12
N PRO A 64 15.35 14.93 6.26
CA PRO A 64 13.99 14.98 6.77
C PRO A 64 14.01 15.44 8.24
N VAL A 65 13.25 16.49 8.56
CA VAL A 65 13.08 17.00 9.93
C VAL A 65 11.59 17.03 10.31
N CYS A 66 11.31 17.22 11.59
CA CYS A 66 9.97 17.55 12.05
C CYS A 66 9.96 18.71 13.05
N ASP A 67 8.83 19.40 13.10
CA ASP A 67 8.50 20.41 14.08
C ASP A 67 7.46 19.84 15.05
N LEU A 68 7.58 20.15 16.34
CA LEU A 68 6.58 19.80 17.35
C LEU A 68 5.88 21.07 17.83
N THR A 69 4.56 21.12 17.65
CA THR A 69 3.69 22.17 18.21
C THR A 69 2.99 21.61 19.44
N ILE A 70 3.17 22.24 20.60
CA ILE A 70 2.73 21.72 21.91
C ILE A 70 1.98 22.81 22.68
N ASP A 71 0.68 22.64 22.85
CA ASP A 71 -0.11 23.58 23.66
C ASP A 71 0.28 23.52 25.15
N ILE A 72 0.43 24.68 25.77
CA ILE A 72 0.61 24.79 27.21
C ILE A 72 -0.79 24.78 27.84
N VAL A 73 -1.21 23.60 28.31
CA VAL A 73 -2.54 23.37 28.91
C VAL A 73 -2.65 23.87 30.36
N GLY A 74 -1.54 24.33 30.92
CA GLY A 74 -1.50 25.09 32.16
C GLY A 74 -0.09 25.15 32.73
N GLY A 75 0.05 25.57 33.99
CA GLY A 75 1.35 25.64 34.66
C GLY A 75 1.39 26.69 35.75
N LYS A 76 2.59 27.01 36.21
CA LYS A 76 2.86 28.08 37.19
C LYS A 76 4.16 28.79 36.86
N ALA A 77 4.20 30.08 37.12
CA ALA A 77 5.42 30.87 37.19
C ALA A 77 5.49 31.50 38.59
N TRP A 78 6.64 31.44 39.28
CA TRP A 78 6.73 31.95 40.65
C TRP A 78 8.13 32.41 41.05
N THR A 79 8.15 33.37 41.97
CA THR A 79 9.32 33.87 42.67
C THR A 79 9.21 33.50 44.15
N LYS A 80 10.18 33.92 44.98
CA LYS A 80 10.06 33.82 46.45
C LYS A 80 8.90 34.65 47.03
N LYS A 81 8.36 35.63 46.29
CA LYS A 81 7.34 36.59 46.77
C LYS A 81 5.98 36.49 46.06
N LYS A 82 5.92 35.98 44.83
CA LYS A 82 4.70 36.00 43.97
C LYS A 82 4.58 34.70 43.17
N SER A 83 3.36 34.25 42.92
CA SER A 83 3.04 33.17 41.97
C SER A 83 1.96 33.63 41.00
N LEU A 84 2.01 33.12 39.78
CA LEU A 84 1.07 33.33 38.69
C LEU A 84 0.74 31.97 38.08
N ASP A 85 -0.53 31.62 38.03
CA ASP A 85 -0.99 30.42 37.32
C ASP A 85 -0.98 30.69 35.81
N ILE A 86 -0.45 29.73 35.05
CA ILE A 86 -0.47 29.73 33.59
C ILE A 86 -1.73 28.98 33.17
N THR A 87 -2.56 29.62 32.34
CA THR A 87 -3.85 29.08 31.91
C THR A 87 -3.76 28.43 30.53
N SER A 88 -4.61 27.43 30.30
CA SER A 88 -4.71 26.70 29.03
C SER A 88 -5.03 27.63 27.87
N GLY A 89 -4.44 27.37 26.70
CA GLY A 89 -4.75 28.07 25.45
C GLY A 89 -4.17 29.49 25.33
N VAL A 90 -3.39 29.95 26.31
CA VAL A 90 -2.70 31.25 26.21
C VAL A 90 -1.39 31.15 25.42
N TYR A 91 -0.66 30.04 25.57
CA TYR A 91 0.66 29.84 24.99
C TYR A 91 0.78 28.51 24.28
N THR A 92 1.57 28.49 23.21
CA THR A 92 1.98 27.27 22.51
C THR A 92 3.50 27.26 22.41
N LEU A 93 4.09 26.10 22.69
CA LEU A 93 5.52 25.82 22.59
C LEU A 93 5.79 25.22 21.21
N HIS A 94 6.68 25.86 20.45
CA HIS A 94 7.15 25.35 19.17
C HIS A 94 8.59 24.85 19.32
N LEU A 95 8.85 23.67 18.76
CA LEU A 95 10.15 22.99 18.79
C LEU A 95 10.49 22.59 17.35
N ASP A 96 11.24 23.44 16.65
CA ASP A 96 11.38 23.35 15.20
C ASP A 96 12.71 22.74 14.80
N ASN A 97 12.75 22.10 13.62
CA ASN A 97 13.94 21.49 13.01
C ASN A 97 14.57 20.38 13.86
N PHE A 98 13.76 19.44 14.37
CA PHE A 98 14.31 18.19 14.88
C PHE A 98 14.79 17.28 13.75
N GLU A 99 16.07 16.93 13.77
CA GLU A 99 16.65 15.92 12.90
C GLU A 99 16.03 14.54 13.22
N LEU A 100 15.62 13.83 12.17
CA LEU A 100 15.15 12.46 12.28
C LEU A 100 16.31 11.49 12.01
N ALA A 101 16.35 10.38 12.74
CA ALA A 101 17.38 9.35 12.60
C ALA A 101 16.78 7.94 12.64
N THR A 102 17.56 6.94 12.24
CA THR A 102 17.25 5.53 12.53
C THR A 102 17.99 5.02 13.78
N ALA A 103 17.44 4.01 14.46
CA ALA A 103 18.08 3.30 15.58
C ALA A 103 17.60 1.85 15.66
N ASN A 104 18.21 1.03 16.52
CA ASN A 104 17.68 -0.30 16.84
C ASN A 104 16.48 -0.20 17.80
N GLY A 105 15.42 -0.96 17.56
CA GLY A 105 14.18 -1.01 18.36
C GLY A 105 14.30 -1.61 19.77
N GLY A 106 15.50 -2.08 20.15
CA GLY A 106 15.80 -2.50 21.53
C GLY A 106 15.88 -1.32 22.51
N ASN A 107 15.75 -1.61 23.81
CA ASN A 107 15.54 -0.60 24.85
C ASN A 107 16.71 0.36 25.13
N ASP A 108 17.94 0.02 24.72
CA ASP A 108 19.17 0.66 25.25
C ASP A 108 20.08 1.34 24.21
N SER A 109 19.75 1.37 22.91
CA SER A 109 20.66 1.97 21.92
C SER A 109 20.38 3.46 21.66
N THR A 110 21.25 4.33 22.17
CA THR A 110 21.42 5.73 21.72
C THR A 110 22.24 5.85 20.42
N ASN A 111 22.50 4.72 19.76
CA ASN A 111 23.23 4.67 18.48
C ASN A 111 22.28 5.08 17.35
N TYR A 112 22.11 6.39 17.20
CA TYR A 112 21.38 6.99 16.09
C TYR A 112 22.22 6.97 14.82
N THR A 113 21.54 6.76 13.69
CA THR A 113 22.12 6.70 12.35
C THR A 113 21.35 7.67 11.47
N ASP A 114 22.06 8.58 10.80
CA ASP A 114 21.48 9.63 9.95
C ASP A 114 20.49 9.06 8.91
N ALA A 115 19.44 9.81 8.60
CA ALA A 115 18.42 9.49 7.59
C ALA A 115 19.03 9.15 6.21
N ALA A 116 20.17 9.76 5.87
CA ALA A 116 20.91 9.46 4.64
C ALA A 116 21.53 8.06 4.61
N THR A 117 21.64 7.37 5.75
CA THR A 117 22.23 6.02 5.85
C THR A 117 21.14 4.96 6.03
N PRO A 118 21.09 3.91 5.19
CA PRO A 118 20.11 2.85 5.34
C PRO A 118 20.29 2.06 6.64
N PHE A 119 19.20 1.86 7.37
CA PHE A 119 19.16 0.87 8.45
C PHE A 119 19.16 -0.52 7.83
N VAL A 120 20.17 -1.35 8.15
CA VAL A 120 20.31 -2.72 7.61
C VAL A 120 19.99 -3.72 8.71
N PHE A 121 19.07 -4.64 8.44
CA PHE A 121 18.75 -5.71 9.38
C PHE A 121 19.86 -6.77 9.40
N PRO A 122 20.23 -7.29 10.59
CA PRO A 122 21.08 -8.47 10.70
C PRO A 122 20.46 -9.66 9.94
N ALA A 123 21.31 -10.48 9.33
CA ALA A 123 20.86 -11.68 8.61
C ALA A 123 20.24 -12.71 9.57
N ASP A 124 20.93 -12.96 10.69
CA ASP A 124 20.71 -14.15 11.54
C ASP A 124 19.98 -13.84 12.87
N ASN A 125 19.59 -12.59 13.11
CA ASN A 125 18.89 -12.19 14.34
C ASN A 125 17.71 -11.26 14.01
N PRO A 126 16.45 -11.69 14.26
CA PRO A 126 15.28 -10.82 14.16
C PRO A 126 15.46 -9.61 15.06
N THR A 127 15.39 -8.42 14.48
CA THR A 127 15.50 -7.15 15.20
C THR A 127 14.51 -6.16 14.63
N ASP A 128 14.18 -5.19 15.47
CA ASP A 128 13.43 -4.01 15.09
C ASP A 128 14.44 -2.91 14.75
N GLY A 129 14.17 -2.12 13.71
CA GLY A 129 14.79 -0.82 13.48
C GLY A 129 13.72 0.27 13.54
N VAL A 130 14.04 1.44 14.04
CA VAL A 130 13.09 2.54 14.30
C VAL A 130 13.47 3.79 13.54
N VAL A 131 12.50 4.68 13.26
CA VAL A 131 12.75 6.11 13.00
C VAL A 131 12.41 6.88 14.26
N VAL A 132 13.31 7.74 14.70
CA VAL A 132 13.22 8.49 15.95
C VAL A 132 13.49 9.97 15.72
N ILE A 133 12.94 10.79 16.61
CA ILE A 133 13.38 12.18 16.79
C ILE A 133 14.70 12.17 17.57
N ASP A 134 15.79 12.67 16.96
CA ASP A 134 17.11 12.71 17.59
C ASP A 134 17.29 14.00 18.40
N LEU A 135 16.77 14.00 19.64
CA LEU A 135 16.88 15.14 20.57
C LEU A 135 18.33 15.56 20.87
N PRO A 136 19.30 14.64 21.12
CA PRO A 136 20.69 15.01 21.36
C PRO A 136 21.41 15.63 20.17
N SER A 137 21.27 15.04 18.97
CA SER A 137 22.10 15.40 17.81
C SER A 137 21.54 16.56 16.99
N SER A 138 20.23 16.85 17.08
CA SER A 138 19.55 17.92 16.35
C SER A 138 20.27 19.26 16.49
N LYS A 139 21.06 19.65 15.49
CA LYS A 139 21.95 20.81 15.53
C LYS A 139 21.14 22.10 15.43
N SER A 140 20.17 22.09 14.52
CA SER A 140 19.33 23.23 14.13
C SER A 140 18.13 23.49 15.05
N LEU A 141 17.86 22.63 16.04
CA LEU A 141 16.71 22.73 16.95
C LEU A 141 16.45 24.16 17.42
N ALA A 142 15.30 24.73 17.08
CA ALA A 142 14.80 25.98 17.63
C ALA A 142 13.75 25.70 18.72
N VAL A 143 13.63 26.60 19.70
CA VAL A 143 12.62 26.49 20.76
C VAL A 143 12.05 27.88 21.00
N THR A 144 10.77 28.07 20.68
CA THR A 144 10.06 29.33 20.85
C THR A 144 8.75 29.10 21.62
N ILE A 145 8.26 30.16 22.27
CA ILE A 145 6.95 30.14 22.92
C ILE A 145 6.16 31.29 22.30
N ASP A 146 5.07 30.94 21.64
CA ASP A 146 4.15 31.90 21.04
C ASP A 146 2.90 32.07 21.92
N THR A 147 2.17 33.15 21.68
CA THR A 147 1.04 33.58 22.52
C THR A 147 -0.19 33.73 21.64
N ASN A 148 -1.20 32.92 21.93
CA ASN A 148 -2.41 32.76 21.12
C ASN A 148 -3.46 33.85 21.42
N THR A 149 -3.13 34.82 22.28
CA THR A 149 -4.07 35.86 22.73
C THR A 149 -3.47 37.25 22.54
N THR A 150 -4.28 38.19 22.08
CA THR A 150 -3.92 39.62 21.97
C THR A 150 -4.14 40.37 23.29
N SER A 151 -4.06 39.68 24.43
CA SER A 151 -4.42 40.23 25.75
C SER A 151 -3.21 40.88 26.43
N ASN A 152 -3.29 42.18 26.70
CA ASN A 152 -2.23 42.95 27.38
C ASN A 152 -1.91 42.46 28.81
N THR A 153 -2.70 41.55 29.36
CA THR A 153 -2.51 40.97 30.70
C THR A 153 -1.35 39.96 30.78
N VAL A 154 -0.83 39.56 29.63
CA VAL A 154 0.09 38.43 29.45
C VAL A 154 1.54 38.93 29.48
N VAL A 155 2.00 39.52 30.58
CA VAL A 155 3.32 40.23 30.60
C VAL A 155 4.50 39.35 31.02
N PHE A 156 4.26 38.34 31.89
CA PHE A 156 5.33 37.70 32.66
C PHE A 156 6.22 36.76 31.83
N ILE A 157 5.63 35.89 31.00
CA ILE A 157 6.42 35.00 30.12
C ILE A 157 7.01 35.78 28.94
N GLU A 158 6.28 36.74 28.35
CA GLU A 158 6.74 37.54 27.19
C GLU A 158 8.13 38.14 27.41
N LYS A 159 8.33 38.78 28.57
CA LYS A 159 9.59 39.42 28.96
C LYS A 159 10.79 38.44 28.94
N HIS A 160 10.54 37.14 29.14
CA HIS A 160 11.58 36.11 29.28
C HIS A 160 11.53 35.02 28.20
N LYS A 161 10.66 35.11 27.19
CA LYS A 161 10.43 34.06 26.16
C LYS A 161 11.71 33.48 25.56
N SER A 162 12.62 34.32 25.08
CA SER A 162 13.91 33.88 24.51
C SER A 162 14.73 33.07 25.52
N GLN A 163 14.86 33.58 26.75
CA GLN A 163 15.63 32.92 27.81
C GLN A 163 14.99 31.59 28.24
N ILE A 164 13.66 31.52 28.23
CA ILE A 164 12.90 30.28 28.49
C ILE A 164 13.16 29.28 27.36
N GLY A 165 13.10 29.71 26.10
CA GLY A 165 13.40 28.88 24.93
C GLY A 165 14.82 28.30 24.97
N ASP A 166 15.83 29.14 25.20
CA ASP A 166 17.23 28.71 25.35
C ASP A 166 17.42 27.68 26.46
N ARG A 167 16.74 27.85 27.60
CA ARG A 167 16.80 26.91 28.73
C ARG A 167 16.03 25.61 28.46
N LEU A 168 14.90 25.64 27.77
CA LEU A 168 14.23 24.42 27.30
C LEU A 168 15.12 23.67 26.31
N LYS A 169 15.71 24.36 25.32
CA LYS A 169 16.64 23.79 24.35
C LYS A 169 17.84 23.11 25.01
N ALA A 170 18.44 23.75 26.01
CA ALA A 170 19.51 23.15 26.81
C ALA A 170 19.01 21.90 27.56
N LYS A 171 17.85 22.00 28.23
CA LYS A 171 17.25 20.91 29.01
C LYS A 171 16.84 19.70 28.15
N LEU A 172 16.35 19.92 26.93
CA LEU A 172 16.06 18.87 25.95
C LEU A 172 17.32 18.09 25.57
N ARG A 173 18.43 18.80 25.35
CA ARG A 173 19.74 18.19 25.03
C ARG A 173 20.41 17.49 26.22
N THR A 174 20.14 17.89 27.47
CA THR A 174 20.74 17.27 28.67
C THR A 174 19.80 16.24 29.32
N ASP A 175 18.70 16.69 29.90
CA ASP A 175 17.85 15.94 30.82
C ASP A 175 16.96 14.94 30.08
N TYR A 176 16.66 15.23 28.82
CA TYR A 176 15.82 14.41 27.94
C TYR A 176 16.63 13.73 26.83
N SER A 177 17.96 13.69 26.94
CA SER A 177 18.86 12.98 26.00
C SER A 177 18.58 11.48 25.88
N SER A 178 17.98 10.88 26.91
CA SER A 178 17.50 9.49 26.94
C SER A 178 16.02 9.33 26.57
N VAL A 179 15.28 10.41 26.32
CA VAL A 179 13.91 10.32 25.81
C VAL A 179 13.97 10.03 24.32
N ARG A 180 13.35 8.92 23.95
CA ARG A 180 13.27 8.45 22.57
C ARG A 180 11.82 8.50 22.13
N LEU A 181 11.53 9.39 21.17
CA LEU A 181 10.25 9.46 20.49
C LEU A 181 10.36 8.62 19.23
N GLU A 182 9.85 7.39 19.29
CA GLU A 182 9.71 6.54 18.11
C GLU A 182 8.56 7.07 17.27
N LEU A 183 8.89 7.53 16.07
CA LEU A 183 7.92 7.79 15.02
C LEU A 183 7.61 6.47 14.32
N ALA A 184 8.66 5.75 13.92
CA ALA A 184 8.56 4.54 13.13
C ALA A 184 9.25 3.34 13.78
N ARG A 185 8.84 2.11 13.43
CA ARG A 185 9.43 0.83 13.83
C ARG A 185 9.16 -0.29 12.82
N VAL A 186 10.18 -0.66 12.05
CA VAL A 186 10.20 -1.75 11.06
C VAL A 186 10.84 -2.99 11.69
N ALA A 187 10.23 -4.17 11.66
CA ALA A 187 10.81 -5.39 12.23
C ALA A 187 10.97 -6.54 11.22
N SER A 188 11.94 -7.41 11.49
CA SER A 188 12.24 -8.61 10.68
C SER A 188 11.74 -9.94 11.26
N SER A 189 10.83 -9.91 12.23
CA SER A 189 10.30 -11.12 12.90
C SER A 189 9.32 -11.92 11.99
N PRO A 190 9.37 -13.27 11.95
CA PRO A 190 8.53 -14.11 11.10
C PRO A 190 7.02 -14.10 11.47
N PRO A 191 6.12 -14.48 10.54
CA PRO A 191 4.68 -14.48 10.78
C PRO A 191 4.25 -15.63 11.74
N PRO A 192 3.06 -15.52 12.36
CA PRO A 192 2.54 -16.57 13.24
C PRO A 192 1.98 -17.81 12.50
N SER A 193 1.80 -17.75 11.18
CA SER A 193 1.28 -18.85 10.36
C SER A 193 2.23 -19.19 9.20
N ALA A 194 2.27 -20.46 8.80
CA ALA A 194 3.18 -20.99 7.78
C ALA A 194 2.60 -20.97 6.35
N ASP A 195 1.35 -20.56 6.17
CA ASP A 195 0.61 -20.55 4.89
C ASP A 195 0.59 -19.17 4.21
N CYS A 196 1.34 -18.20 4.73
CA CYS A 196 1.34 -16.81 4.27
C CYS A 196 2.74 -16.36 3.84
N VAL A 197 2.83 -15.68 2.69
CA VAL A 197 4.08 -15.06 2.23
C VAL A 197 4.36 -13.82 3.07
N GLN A 198 5.53 -13.78 3.72
CA GLN A 198 6.01 -12.60 4.42
C GLN A 198 7.10 -11.88 3.63
N LEU A 199 6.89 -10.60 3.39
CA LEU A 199 7.91 -9.68 2.90
C LEU A 199 8.91 -9.34 4.01
N GLN A 200 9.97 -10.14 4.18
CA GLN A 200 10.99 -9.91 5.19
C GLN A 200 11.86 -8.68 4.82
N PRO A 201 11.99 -7.67 5.69
CA PRO A 201 12.84 -6.53 5.39
C PRO A 201 14.33 -6.89 5.50
N ARG A 202 15.11 -6.37 4.55
CA ARG A 202 16.58 -6.44 4.48
C ARG A 202 17.21 -5.13 4.93
N SER A 203 16.63 -4.01 4.51
CA SER A 203 17.00 -2.67 4.97
C SER A 203 15.85 -1.70 4.76
N PHE A 204 15.86 -0.56 5.46
CA PHE A 204 14.96 0.54 5.14
C PHE A 204 15.67 1.91 5.19
N MET A 205 15.08 2.85 4.48
CA MET A 205 15.36 4.29 4.56
C MET A 205 14.03 5.02 4.73
N PHE A 206 14.09 6.32 5.01
CA PHE A 206 12.90 7.15 5.09
C PHE A 206 13.19 8.53 4.51
N THR A 207 12.14 9.21 4.06
CA THR A 207 12.19 10.54 3.46
C THR A 207 10.86 11.25 3.62
N THR A 208 10.76 12.52 3.21
CA THR A 208 9.49 13.25 3.15
C THR A 208 9.01 13.37 1.70
N TYR A 209 7.73 13.04 1.47
CA TYR A 209 7.02 13.57 0.29
C TYR A 209 6.43 14.91 0.66
N ASN A 210 6.78 15.91 -0.13
CA ASN A 210 6.29 17.26 0.02
C ASN A 210 5.24 17.47 -1.07
N PRO A 211 3.98 17.77 -0.75
CA PRO A 211 3.00 18.10 -1.77
C PRO A 211 3.32 19.48 -2.41
N PRO A 212 2.73 19.83 -3.57
CA PRO A 212 2.84 21.19 -4.10
C PRO A 212 2.20 22.20 -3.16
N SER A 213 2.80 23.38 -2.96
CA SER A 213 2.31 24.40 -2.00
C SER A 213 0.89 24.89 -2.27
N SER A 214 0.40 24.74 -3.51
CA SER A 214 -0.98 25.05 -3.93
C SER A 214 -2.03 24.03 -3.50
N SER A 215 -1.63 22.84 -3.03
CA SER A 215 -2.56 21.76 -2.68
C SER A 215 -3.20 21.88 -1.30
N GLY A 216 -2.54 22.57 -0.37
CA GLY A 216 -2.90 22.59 1.06
C GLY A 216 -2.69 21.26 1.79
N SER A 217 -2.12 20.24 1.14
CA SER A 217 -1.86 18.93 1.74
C SER A 217 -0.69 18.96 2.73
N GLU A 218 -0.71 18.02 3.67
CA GLU A 218 0.34 17.84 4.69
C GLU A 218 1.57 17.12 4.10
N VAL A 219 2.75 17.37 4.66
CA VAL A 219 4.00 16.66 4.32
C VAL A 219 3.95 15.24 4.89
N LEU A 220 4.32 14.25 4.08
CA LEU A 220 4.17 12.84 4.40
C LEU A 220 5.52 12.17 4.69
N LEU A 221 5.69 11.61 5.89
CA LEU A 221 6.80 10.70 6.18
C LEU A 221 6.62 9.40 5.38
N SER A 222 7.57 9.12 4.49
CA SER A 222 7.58 7.95 3.61
C SER A 222 8.70 7.00 4.05
N LEU A 223 8.36 5.73 4.32
CA LEU A 223 9.35 4.68 4.58
C LEU A 223 9.53 3.82 3.33
N LEU A 224 10.79 3.60 2.94
CA LEU A 224 11.16 2.80 1.77
C LEU A 224 11.92 1.57 2.23
N ILE A 225 11.32 0.40 2.05
CA ILE A 225 11.77 -0.87 2.61
C ILE A 225 12.23 -1.79 1.48
N GLN A 226 13.50 -2.19 1.50
CA GLN A 226 14.00 -3.27 0.66
C GLN A 226 13.68 -4.61 1.34
N THR A 227 13.01 -5.52 0.64
CA THR A 227 12.76 -6.90 1.10
C THR A 227 13.95 -7.81 0.78
N ARG A 228 14.07 -8.94 1.49
CA ARG A 228 15.12 -9.94 1.26
C ARG A 228 15.01 -10.59 -0.12
N ASP A 229 13.77 -10.84 -0.56
CA ASP A 229 13.44 -11.43 -1.86
C ASP A 229 13.40 -10.40 -3.01
N GLY A 230 13.60 -9.11 -2.68
CA GLY A 230 13.63 -8.02 -3.66
C GLY A 230 14.95 -7.96 -4.44
N ASN A 231 14.88 -8.24 -5.75
CA ASN A 231 16.03 -8.29 -6.66
C ASN A 231 16.71 -6.93 -6.94
N ASN A 232 16.11 -5.80 -6.53
CA ASN A 232 16.66 -4.46 -6.77
C ASN A 232 16.96 -3.74 -5.43
N PRO A 233 18.20 -3.30 -5.16
CA PRO A 233 18.55 -2.55 -3.93
C PRO A 233 18.05 -1.10 -3.89
N GLY A 234 17.45 -0.61 -4.98
CA GLY A 234 16.97 0.76 -5.12
C GLY A 234 18.10 1.77 -5.37
N VAL A 235 17.72 2.96 -5.86
CA VAL A 235 18.60 4.13 -5.90
C VAL A 235 18.63 4.73 -4.50
N ARG A 236 19.83 4.95 -3.94
CA ARG A 236 20.03 5.43 -2.56
C ARG A 236 20.44 6.89 -2.48
N GLU A 237 21.11 7.37 -3.52
CA GLU A 237 21.47 8.79 -3.68
C GLU A 237 20.20 9.58 -4.06
N ASP A 238 20.11 10.82 -3.57
CA ASP A 238 19.03 11.76 -3.85
C ASP A 238 17.60 11.20 -3.64
N LEU A 239 17.44 10.29 -2.67
CA LEU A 239 16.21 9.55 -2.40
C LEU A 239 14.98 10.47 -2.21
N ALA A 240 15.16 11.62 -1.56
CA ALA A 240 14.13 12.63 -1.38
C ALA A 240 13.69 13.25 -2.71
N ASP A 241 14.64 13.68 -3.54
CA ASP A 241 14.35 14.28 -4.84
C ASP A 241 13.76 13.24 -5.80
N ALA A 242 14.30 12.02 -5.86
CA ALA A 242 13.75 10.94 -6.67
C ALA A 242 12.29 10.60 -6.29
N TRP A 243 11.99 10.52 -4.99
CA TRP A 243 10.63 10.26 -4.49
C TRP A 243 9.68 11.43 -4.79
N ASN A 244 10.11 12.67 -4.53
CA ASN A 244 9.32 13.86 -4.83
C ASN A 244 9.08 14.02 -6.33
N ASN A 245 10.08 13.76 -7.18
CA ASN A 245 9.96 13.84 -8.63
C ASN A 245 8.98 12.79 -9.18
N ARG A 246 9.08 11.53 -8.75
CA ARG A 246 8.14 10.46 -9.15
C ARG A 246 6.68 10.89 -8.93
N TRP A 247 6.37 11.39 -7.73
CA TRP A 247 5.00 11.75 -7.39
C TRP A 247 4.56 13.10 -7.95
N ARG A 248 5.39 14.15 -7.87
CA ARG A 248 5.03 15.51 -8.33
C ARG A 248 5.06 15.68 -9.85
N HIS A 249 6.04 15.09 -10.52
CA HIS A 249 6.35 15.37 -11.92
C HIS A 249 5.97 14.21 -12.85
N ASP A 250 6.32 12.97 -12.50
CA ASP A 250 6.06 11.83 -13.39
C ASP A 250 4.59 11.37 -13.28
N LEU A 251 4.06 11.25 -12.06
CA LEU A 251 2.69 10.80 -11.79
C LEU A 251 1.69 11.95 -11.58
N GLY A 252 2.16 13.15 -11.24
CA GLY A 252 1.33 14.34 -11.02
C GLY A 252 0.32 14.23 -9.87
N CYS A 253 0.58 13.37 -8.87
CA CYS A 253 -0.36 13.05 -7.79
C CYS A 253 0.32 12.91 -6.41
N SER A 254 -0.48 12.66 -5.39
CA SER A 254 -0.02 12.40 -4.02
C SER A 254 0.16 10.89 -3.80
N PRO A 255 1.21 10.43 -3.10
CA PRO A 255 1.35 9.03 -2.71
C PRO A 255 0.25 8.57 -1.75
N VAL A 256 -0.48 9.49 -1.10
CA VAL A 256 -1.72 9.19 -0.35
C VAL A 256 -2.91 9.80 -1.11
N SER A 257 -3.90 8.98 -1.43
CA SER A 257 -5.10 9.39 -2.17
C SER A 257 -5.97 10.38 -1.39
N SER A 258 -6.82 11.14 -2.09
CA SER A 258 -7.69 12.12 -1.44
C SER A 258 -8.67 11.45 -0.45
N GLY A 259 -8.93 12.11 0.67
CA GLY A 259 -9.77 11.59 1.75
C GLY A 259 -9.08 10.56 2.68
N HIS A 260 -7.84 10.16 2.39
CA HIS A 260 -7.04 9.20 3.17
C HIS A 260 -5.85 9.89 3.83
N THR A 261 -5.27 9.24 4.85
CA THR A 261 -4.10 9.78 5.59
C THR A 261 -2.89 8.83 5.58
N ALA A 262 -3.02 7.64 5.00
CA ALA A 262 -1.93 6.68 4.85
C ALA A 262 -2.12 5.76 3.65
N SER A 263 -1.00 5.26 3.13
CA SER A 263 -0.93 4.35 1.98
C SER A 263 0.23 3.37 2.13
N ILE A 264 0.12 2.20 1.52
CA ILE A 264 1.20 1.20 1.43
C ILE A 264 1.31 0.79 -0.04
N ILE A 265 2.54 0.77 -0.56
CA ILE A 265 2.82 0.61 -1.99
C ILE A 265 3.79 -0.56 -2.18
N PHE A 266 3.39 -1.55 -2.96
CA PHE A 266 4.17 -2.74 -3.24
C PHE A 266 4.50 -2.79 -4.74
N ASN A 267 5.76 -3.03 -5.07
CA ASN A 267 6.16 -3.10 -6.46
C ASN A 267 5.54 -4.30 -7.19
N LYS A 268 5.02 -4.10 -8.42
CA LYS A 268 4.33 -5.17 -9.18
C LYS A 268 5.20 -6.43 -9.39
N GLN A 269 6.49 -6.28 -9.67
CA GLN A 269 7.41 -7.41 -9.86
C GLN A 269 7.61 -8.20 -8.57
N MET A 270 7.79 -7.50 -7.44
CA MET A 270 7.94 -8.15 -6.13
C MET A 270 6.67 -8.93 -5.74
N ILE A 271 5.48 -8.37 -5.94
CA ILE A 271 4.22 -9.08 -5.67
C ILE A 271 4.09 -10.33 -6.56
N HIS A 272 4.42 -10.22 -7.85
CA HIS A 272 4.43 -11.39 -8.74
C HIS A 272 5.43 -12.45 -8.28
N ASP A 273 6.71 -12.09 -8.08
CA ASP A 273 7.79 -13.05 -7.85
C ASP A 273 7.77 -13.67 -6.45
N SER A 274 7.39 -12.88 -5.42
CA SER A 274 7.36 -13.36 -4.02
C SER A 274 6.06 -14.06 -3.65
N MET A 275 4.91 -13.68 -4.23
CA MET A 275 3.60 -14.23 -3.87
C MET A 275 2.92 -15.01 -5.00
N ILE A 276 2.66 -14.37 -6.13
CA ILE A 276 1.74 -14.92 -7.13
C ILE A 276 2.36 -16.13 -7.83
N LYS A 277 3.60 -15.99 -8.32
CA LYS A 277 4.31 -17.05 -9.05
C LYS A 277 4.55 -18.31 -8.20
N PRO A 278 4.99 -18.23 -6.92
CA PRO A 278 5.05 -19.41 -6.06
C PRO A 278 3.68 -20.09 -5.87
N THR A 279 2.63 -19.32 -5.58
CA THR A 279 1.29 -19.89 -5.34
C THR A 279 0.72 -20.56 -6.60
N LEU A 280 0.90 -19.94 -7.77
CA LEU A 280 0.49 -20.53 -9.05
C LEU A 280 1.28 -21.81 -9.36
N LYS A 281 2.58 -21.84 -9.08
CA LYS A 281 3.43 -23.01 -9.23
C LYS A 281 3.01 -24.19 -8.36
N ASP A 282 2.60 -23.94 -7.12
CA ASP A 282 2.05 -24.96 -6.23
C ASP A 282 0.69 -25.50 -6.72
N GLN A 283 -0.03 -24.72 -7.53
CA GLN A 283 -1.24 -25.14 -8.26
C GLN A 283 -0.94 -25.73 -9.66
N THR A 284 0.32 -26.06 -9.96
CA THR A 284 0.80 -26.62 -11.24
C THR A 284 0.73 -25.68 -12.46
N PHE A 285 0.54 -24.38 -12.25
CA PHE A 285 0.60 -23.35 -13.29
C PHE A 285 1.99 -22.68 -13.32
N ASP A 286 2.45 -22.22 -14.49
CA ASP A 286 3.57 -21.25 -14.55
C ASP A 286 3.01 -19.86 -14.85
N SER A 287 3.72 -18.82 -14.43
CA SER A 287 3.32 -17.44 -14.65
C SER A 287 4.47 -16.51 -15.01
N THR A 288 4.19 -15.56 -15.88
CA THR A 288 5.08 -14.45 -16.21
C THR A 288 4.33 -13.13 -16.06
N LEU A 289 5.01 -12.12 -15.54
CA LEU A 289 4.51 -10.76 -15.52
C LEU A 289 4.52 -10.21 -16.95
N VAL A 290 3.40 -9.67 -17.41
CA VAL A 290 3.31 -8.91 -18.66
C VAL A 290 3.61 -7.45 -18.32
N ASP A 291 4.53 -6.82 -19.05
CA ASP A 291 4.88 -5.43 -18.77
C ASP A 291 3.85 -4.47 -19.38
N THR A 292 2.78 -4.24 -18.62
CA THR A 292 1.75 -3.23 -18.91
C THR A 292 1.92 -1.99 -18.04
N GLU A 293 1.70 -0.82 -18.64
CA GLU A 293 1.48 0.42 -17.90
C GLU A 293 0.10 0.39 -17.22
N GLY A 294 0.01 0.91 -15.99
CA GLY A 294 -1.27 1.11 -15.31
C GLY A 294 -2.04 -0.14 -14.86
N SER A 295 -1.45 -1.35 -14.94
CA SER A 295 -2.05 -2.57 -14.39
C SER A 295 -1.01 -3.65 -14.09
N LEU A 296 -1.39 -4.61 -13.25
CA LEU A 296 -0.65 -5.85 -13.00
C LEU A 296 -1.28 -6.95 -13.85
N GLU A 297 -0.72 -7.17 -15.04
CA GLU A 297 -1.12 -8.25 -15.95
C GLU A 297 -0.16 -9.45 -15.86
N ILE A 298 -0.73 -10.65 -15.87
CA ILE A 298 -0.04 -11.93 -15.64
C ILE A 298 -0.46 -12.91 -16.73
N SER A 299 0.51 -13.42 -17.49
CA SER A 299 0.31 -14.55 -18.40
C SER A 299 0.45 -15.84 -17.60
N VAL A 300 -0.60 -16.65 -17.57
CA VAL A 300 -0.66 -17.92 -16.81
C VAL A 300 -0.72 -19.08 -17.77
N SER A 301 0.35 -19.87 -17.81
CA SER A 301 0.40 -21.08 -18.61
C SER A 301 -0.30 -22.22 -17.87
N THR A 302 -1.48 -22.59 -18.38
CA THR A 302 -2.37 -23.55 -17.71
C THR A 302 -2.01 -25.01 -17.95
N GLY A 303 -1.14 -25.28 -18.94
CA GLY A 303 -0.81 -26.63 -19.43
C GLY A 303 -2.01 -27.40 -20.02
N LYS A 304 -3.20 -26.77 -20.13
CA LYS A 304 -4.43 -27.43 -20.55
C LYS A 304 -4.44 -27.65 -22.06
N LYS A 305 -5.10 -28.74 -22.45
CA LYS A 305 -5.40 -29.10 -23.84
C LYS A 305 -6.88 -29.40 -23.94
N VAL A 306 -7.48 -28.99 -25.04
CA VAL A 306 -8.83 -29.38 -25.43
C VAL A 306 -8.66 -30.56 -26.40
N HIS A 307 -9.09 -31.73 -25.95
CA HIS A 307 -9.01 -32.98 -26.71
C HIS A 307 -10.38 -33.61 -26.85
N ARG A 308 -10.69 -34.11 -28.05
CA ARG A 308 -11.82 -34.99 -28.32
C ARG A 308 -11.39 -35.99 -29.39
N ASP A 309 -11.43 -37.27 -29.04
CA ASP A 309 -11.23 -38.34 -30.02
C ASP A 309 -12.24 -38.26 -31.16
N ARG A 310 -11.86 -38.76 -32.34
CA ARG A 310 -12.77 -38.93 -33.48
C ARG A 310 -14.08 -39.58 -33.02
N TYR A 311 -15.19 -38.88 -33.21
CA TYR A 311 -16.50 -39.45 -32.97
C TYR A 311 -16.90 -40.35 -34.15
N TYR A 312 -17.43 -41.51 -33.84
CA TYR A 312 -18.04 -42.41 -34.82
C TYR A 312 -19.29 -43.02 -34.19
N LYS A 313 -20.44 -42.83 -34.84
CA LYS A 313 -21.70 -43.49 -34.46
C LYS A 313 -22.35 -44.09 -35.69
N HIS A 314 -22.79 -45.33 -35.54
CA HIS A 314 -23.45 -46.10 -36.58
C HIS A 314 -24.83 -46.52 -36.08
N ARG A 315 -25.85 -46.38 -36.91
CA ARG A 315 -27.24 -46.75 -36.58
C ARG A 315 -27.83 -47.62 -37.68
N ASP A 316 -28.37 -48.76 -37.25
CA ASP A 316 -29.21 -49.67 -38.03
C ASP A 316 -28.64 -50.09 -39.41
N ASN A 317 -27.31 -50.09 -39.55
CA ASN A 317 -26.55 -50.36 -40.79
C ASN A 317 -26.87 -49.42 -41.96
N MET A 318 -27.50 -48.27 -41.70
CA MET A 318 -27.92 -47.31 -42.71
C MET A 318 -27.49 -45.88 -42.43
N GLU A 319 -27.18 -45.49 -41.19
CA GLU A 319 -26.65 -44.14 -40.87
C GLU A 319 -25.26 -44.23 -40.23
N GLU A 320 -24.34 -43.39 -40.69
CA GLU A 320 -23.02 -43.18 -40.12
C GLU A 320 -22.81 -41.68 -39.84
N TRP A 321 -22.43 -41.34 -38.61
CA TRP A 321 -22.05 -40.00 -38.18
C TRP A 321 -20.58 -40.00 -37.77
N THR A 322 -19.78 -39.11 -38.35
CA THR A 322 -18.38 -38.94 -37.99
C THR A 322 -18.05 -37.49 -37.64
N VAL A 323 -17.13 -37.31 -36.70
CA VAL A 323 -16.46 -36.03 -36.44
C VAL A 323 -14.96 -36.29 -36.35
N SER A 324 -14.13 -35.44 -36.95
CA SER A 324 -12.68 -35.53 -36.84
C SER A 324 -12.21 -35.38 -35.39
N GLU A 325 -10.99 -35.84 -35.11
CA GLU A 325 -10.33 -35.55 -33.84
C GLU A 325 -10.17 -34.03 -33.66
N ILE A 326 -10.35 -33.55 -32.43
CA ILE A 326 -10.03 -32.18 -32.01
C ILE A 326 -8.87 -32.29 -31.03
N ASN A 327 -7.75 -31.64 -31.31
CA ASN A 327 -6.59 -31.66 -30.43
C ASN A 327 -5.91 -30.28 -30.44
N VAL A 328 -6.10 -29.53 -29.36
CA VAL A 328 -5.75 -28.11 -29.28
C VAL A 328 -4.95 -27.89 -28.01
N THR A 329 -3.74 -27.35 -28.15
CA THR A 329 -3.01 -26.80 -27.00
C THR A 329 -3.49 -25.36 -26.81
N LEU A 330 -3.94 -25.03 -25.61
CA LEU A 330 -4.46 -23.71 -25.32
C LEU A 330 -3.31 -22.69 -25.19
N PRO A 331 -3.51 -21.43 -25.59
CA PRO A 331 -2.58 -20.35 -25.25
C PRO A 331 -2.61 -20.08 -23.75
N ASP A 332 -1.74 -19.19 -23.27
CA ASP A 332 -1.78 -18.73 -21.89
C ASP A 332 -3.08 -17.94 -21.59
N LEU A 333 -3.51 -18.01 -20.34
CA LEU A 333 -4.58 -17.19 -19.77
C LEU A 333 -4.00 -15.85 -19.34
N HIS A 334 -4.57 -14.73 -19.80
CA HIS A 334 -4.19 -13.41 -19.33
C HIS A 334 -5.10 -13.01 -18.15
N LEU A 335 -4.50 -12.79 -16.98
CA LEU A 335 -5.15 -12.24 -15.79
C LEU A 335 -4.69 -10.81 -15.58
N GLN A 336 -5.63 -9.86 -15.59
CA GLN A 336 -5.35 -8.44 -15.37
C GLN A 336 -5.98 -7.98 -14.06
N LEU A 337 -5.14 -7.61 -13.09
CA LEU A 337 -5.55 -6.96 -11.85
C LEU A 337 -5.65 -5.46 -12.12
N HIS A 338 -6.86 -4.92 -12.06
CA HIS A 338 -7.14 -3.52 -12.41
C HIS A 338 -8.23 -2.92 -11.52
N GLU A 339 -8.37 -1.60 -11.64
CA GLU A 339 -9.36 -0.81 -10.92
C GLU A 339 -10.53 -0.44 -11.86
N THR A 340 -11.76 -0.64 -11.40
CA THR A 340 -12.99 -0.25 -12.10
C THR A 340 -13.23 1.27 -12.01
N PRO A 341 -14.08 1.85 -12.88
CA PRO A 341 -14.49 3.26 -12.78
C PRO A 341 -15.09 3.66 -11.41
N GLU A 342 -15.61 2.69 -10.65
CA GLU A 342 -16.15 2.87 -9.30
C GLU A 342 -15.08 2.72 -8.18
N HIS A 343 -13.79 2.73 -8.53
CA HIS A 343 -12.66 2.57 -7.60
C HIS A 343 -12.67 1.26 -6.81
N LYS A 344 -12.99 0.14 -7.49
CA LYS A 344 -12.88 -1.21 -6.92
C LYS A 344 -11.88 -2.04 -7.70
N ALA A 345 -11.08 -2.83 -6.99
CA ALA A 345 -10.22 -3.82 -7.63
C ALA A 345 -11.01 -5.05 -8.10
N GLU A 346 -10.78 -5.44 -9.36
CA GLU A 346 -11.31 -6.65 -9.97
C GLU A 346 -10.20 -7.42 -10.70
N CYS A 347 -10.28 -8.75 -10.63
CA CYS A 347 -9.45 -9.61 -11.47
C CYS A 347 -10.20 -9.93 -12.76
N TYR A 348 -9.62 -9.52 -13.89
CA TYR A 348 -10.22 -9.67 -15.21
C TYR A 348 -9.50 -10.75 -16.01
N GLY A 349 -10.26 -11.70 -16.55
CA GLY A 349 -9.73 -12.82 -17.34
C GLY A 349 -9.92 -12.59 -18.84
N ARG A 350 -8.85 -12.75 -19.61
CA ARG A 350 -8.88 -12.85 -21.07
C ARG A 350 -8.27 -14.17 -21.52
N TRP A 351 -9.03 -14.96 -22.27
CA TRP A 351 -8.54 -16.19 -22.87
C TRP A 351 -9.32 -16.47 -24.15
N SER A 352 -8.63 -16.61 -25.28
CA SER A 352 -9.26 -16.85 -26.57
C SER A 352 -8.55 -18.00 -27.26
N TYR A 353 -9.31 -18.97 -27.78
CA TYR A 353 -8.76 -20.02 -28.62
C TYR A 353 -9.79 -20.51 -29.65
N GLN A 354 -9.27 -20.87 -30.82
CA GLN A 354 -10.06 -21.40 -31.92
C GLN A 354 -9.56 -22.78 -32.35
N TYR A 355 -10.46 -23.60 -32.87
CA TYR A 355 -10.13 -24.87 -33.52
C TYR A 355 -11.13 -25.18 -34.61
N SER A 356 -10.70 -25.95 -35.61
CA SER A 356 -11.56 -26.41 -36.70
C SER A 356 -11.67 -27.93 -36.68
N PHE A 357 -12.83 -28.46 -37.06
CA PHE A 357 -13.05 -29.88 -37.23
C PHE A 357 -14.02 -30.16 -38.38
N ASP A 358 -13.89 -31.35 -38.96
CA ASP A 358 -14.77 -31.85 -40.00
C ASP A 358 -15.84 -32.77 -39.40
N TRP A 359 -17.03 -32.76 -39.98
CA TRP A 359 -18.10 -33.71 -39.68
C TRP A 359 -18.67 -34.31 -40.96
N SER A 360 -19.19 -35.54 -40.87
CA SER A 360 -19.99 -36.15 -41.94
C SER A 360 -21.19 -36.92 -41.39
N HIS A 361 -22.22 -36.99 -42.21
CA HIS A 361 -23.40 -37.82 -42.05
C HIS A 361 -23.66 -38.54 -43.38
N TYR A 362 -23.46 -39.85 -43.37
CA TYR A 362 -23.75 -40.73 -44.50
C TYR A 362 -25.00 -41.55 -44.23
N ILE A 363 -25.93 -41.57 -45.18
CA ILE A 363 -27.13 -42.41 -45.17
C ILE A 363 -27.05 -43.36 -46.38
N ALA A 364 -27.03 -44.66 -46.12
CA ALA A 364 -27.05 -45.71 -47.13
C ALA A 364 -28.48 -45.97 -47.65
N GLY A 365 -28.61 -46.28 -48.94
CA GLY A 365 -29.89 -46.59 -49.58
C GLY A 365 -29.77 -46.64 -51.10
N GLU A 366 -30.91 -46.72 -51.79
CA GLU A 366 -30.99 -46.62 -53.25
C GLU A 366 -30.50 -45.26 -53.77
N TYR A 367 -30.68 -44.21 -52.96
CA TYR A 367 -30.15 -42.87 -53.17
C TYR A 367 -29.33 -42.46 -51.94
N PRO A 368 -28.01 -42.77 -51.89
CA PRO A 368 -27.21 -42.48 -50.72
C PRO A 368 -27.04 -40.97 -50.54
N VAL A 369 -27.23 -40.50 -49.32
CA VAL A 369 -27.03 -39.09 -48.95
C VAL A 369 -25.72 -38.98 -48.20
N ASN A 370 -24.81 -38.12 -48.67
CA ASN A 370 -23.61 -37.76 -47.94
C ASN A 370 -23.67 -36.26 -47.66
N GLU A 371 -23.86 -35.89 -46.40
CA GLU A 371 -23.72 -34.51 -45.95
C GLU A 371 -22.43 -34.39 -45.15
N TYR A 372 -21.66 -33.34 -45.40
CA TYR A 372 -20.45 -33.08 -44.62
C TYR A 372 -20.27 -31.59 -44.41
N GLY A 373 -19.35 -31.22 -43.54
CA GLY A 373 -19.02 -29.83 -43.30
C GLY A 373 -17.78 -29.70 -42.45
N SER A 374 -17.30 -28.47 -42.38
CA SER A 374 -16.16 -28.08 -41.56
C SER A 374 -16.62 -26.88 -40.73
N VAL A 375 -16.26 -26.86 -39.45
CA VAL A 375 -16.70 -25.83 -38.51
C VAL A 375 -15.48 -25.32 -37.77
N THR A 376 -15.28 -24.01 -37.75
CA THR A 376 -14.36 -23.36 -36.82
C THR A 376 -15.15 -22.93 -35.59
N VAL A 377 -14.69 -23.34 -34.42
CA VAL A 377 -15.26 -22.93 -33.13
C VAL A 377 -14.29 -21.98 -32.45
N THR A 378 -14.76 -20.76 -32.20
CA THR A 378 -14.05 -19.74 -31.41
C THR A 378 -14.60 -19.75 -29.99
N ASN A 379 -13.72 -19.77 -29.01
CA ASN A 379 -14.06 -19.84 -27.58
C ASN A 379 -13.39 -18.65 -26.90
N ASP A 380 -14.20 -17.71 -26.41
CA ASP A 380 -13.74 -16.46 -25.83
C ASP A 380 -14.22 -16.31 -24.38
N LEU A 381 -13.26 -16.13 -23.49
CA LEU A 381 -13.44 -15.66 -22.12
C LEU A 381 -12.94 -14.21 -22.06
N ASN A 382 -13.81 -13.28 -21.70
CA ASN A 382 -13.48 -11.86 -21.60
C ASN A 382 -14.39 -11.20 -20.54
N LYS A 383 -14.08 -11.40 -19.25
CA LYS A 383 -14.91 -10.91 -18.14
C LYS A 383 -14.15 -10.82 -16.80
N ALA A 384 -14.73 -10.08 -15.85
CA ALA A 384 -14.34 -10.14 -14.45
C ALA A 384 -14.55 -11.57 -13.89
N LEU A 385 -13.51 -12.14 -13.30
CA LEU A 385 -13.50 -13.47 -12.69
C LEU A 385 -13.77 -13.43 -11.20
N SER A 386 -13.46 -12.30 -10.54
CA SER A 386 -13.71 -12.08 -9.13
C SER A 386 -13.58 -10.62 -8.73
N ILE A 387 -14.18 -10.31 -7.58
CA ILE A 387 -13.97 -9.08 -6.82
C ILE A 387 -12.91 -9.41 -5.76
N PHE A 388 -11.92 -8.54 -5.58
CA PHE A 388 -10.92 -8.72 -4.53
C PHE A 388 -11.55 -8.73 -3.14
N THR A 389 -11.15 -9.68 -2.30
CA THR A 389 -11.57 -9.72 -0.90
C THR A 389 -10.39 -9.45 0.04
N ILE A 390 -10.39 -8.25 0.62
CA ILE A 390 -9.62 -7.93 1.82
C ILE A 390 -10.31 -8.65 2.99
N ALA A 391 -9.85 -9.86 3.29
CA ALA A 391 -10.53 -10.78 4.21
C ALA A 391 -10.54 -10.23 5.65
N ASP A 392 -9.41 -9.64 6.05
CA ASP A 392 -9.22 -8.86 7.26
C ASP A 392 -8.26 -7.69 6.99
N ASP A 393 -7.91 -6.90 8.00
CA ASP A 393 -7.04 -5.71 7.81
C ASP A 393 -5.57 -6.07 7.48
N ASP A 394 -5.23 -7.36 7.50
CA ASP A 394 -3.88 -7.90 7.41
C ASP A 394 -3.69 -8.77 6.14
N THR A 395 -4.76 -9.32 5.56
CA THR A 395 -4.73 -10.37 4.53
C THR A 395 -5.50 -10.02 3.25
N ILE A 396 -4.81 -10.06 2.11
CA ILE A 396 -5.42 -10.03 0.78
C ILE A 396 -5.49 -11.46 0.25
N ASP A 397 -6.69 -11.89 -0.15
CA ASP A 397 -6.92 -13.16 -0.86
C ASP A 397 -7.54 -12.84 -2.23
N VAL A 398 -6.94 -13.39 -3.30
CA VAL A 398 -7.40 -13.19 -4.67
C VAL A 398 -7.69 -14.55 -5.29
N GLN A 399 -8.97 -14.91 -5.30
CA GLN A 399 -9.47 -16.15 -5.87
C GLN A 399 -10.18 -15.84 -7.17
N CYS A 400 -9.91 -16.60 -8.23
CA CYS A 400 -10.48 -16.42 -9.56
C CYS A 400 -11.09 -17.75 -10.00
N SER A 401 -12.36 -17.76 -10.40
CA SER A 401 -13.03 -18.98 -10.88
C SER A 401 -13.48 -18.82 -12.33
N ILE A 402 -13.18 -19.81 -13.17
CA ILE A 402 -13.70 -19.94 -14.54
C ILE A 402 -14.50 -21.23 -14.64
N SER A 403 -15.72 -21.10 -15.13
CA SER A 403 -16.69 -22.17 -15.33
C SER A 403 -17.12 -22.26 -16.79
N LYS A 404 -17.82 -23.34 -17.17
CA LYS A 404 -18.35 -23.50 -18.54
C LYS A 404 -19.27 -22.36 -18.98
N ALA A 405 -19.99 -21.73 -18.06
CA ALA A 405 -20.93 -20.64 -18.35
C ALA A 405 -20.26 -19.28 -18.60
N ASP A 406 -18.95 -19.18 -18.37
CA ASP A 406 -18.18 -17.95 -18.53
C ASP A 406 -17.65 -17.73 -19.96
N TRP A 407 -17.74 -18.77 -20.79
CA TRP A 407 -17.28 -18.79 -22.17
C TRP A 407 -18.36 -18.35 -23.15
N THR A 408 -18.00 -17.44 -24.05
CA THR A 408 -18.72 -17.24 -25.32
C THR A 408 -18.19 -18.26 -26.33
N VAL A 409 -19.09 -19.00 -26.98
CA VAL A 409 -18.74 -19.99 -28.01
C VAL A 409 -19.44 -19.60 -29.30
N GLU A 410 -18.66 -19.28 -30.33
CA GLU A 410 -19.14 -19.03 -31.68
C GLU A 410 -18.77 -20.21 -32.59
N MET A 411 -19.73 -20.69 -33.38
CA MET A 411 -19.51 -21.75 -34.37
C MET A 411 -19.69 -21.18 -35.77
N THR A 412 -18.59 -20.99 -36.47
CA THR A 412 -18.57 -20.48 -37.84
C THR A 412 -18.40 -21.65 -38.82
N PRO A 413 -19.45 -22.02 -39.58
CA PRO A 413 -19.32 -23.02 -40.62
C PRO A 413 -18.52 -22.47 -41.80
N ASP A 414 -17.68 -23.32 -42.39
CA ASP A 414 -17.00 -23.03 -43.64
C ASP A 414 -18.00 -22.68 -44.75
N ASP A 415 -17.68 -21.66 -45.55
CA ASP A 415 -18.40 -21.37 -46.77
C ASP A 415 -18.06 -22.40 -47.86
N PRO A 416 -19.01 -23.25 -48.31
CA PRO A 416 -18.73 -24.24 -49.35
C PRO A 416 -18.64 -23.55 -50.71
N SER A 417 -17.69 -23.98 -51.55
CA SER A 417 -17.73 -23.60 -52.97
C SER A 417 -18.97 -24.21 -53.65
N PHE A 418 -19.31 -23.73 -54.84
CA PHE A 418 -20.40 -24.31 -55.65
C PHE A 418 -20.25 -25.82 -55.83
N TRP A 419 -19.03 -26.30 -56.06
CA TRP A 419 -18.76 -27.73 -56.25
C TRP A 419 -18.87 -28.51 -54.94
N ASP A 420 -18.36 -27.97 -53.82
CA ASP A 420 -18.50 -28.61 -52.51
C ASP A 420 -19.97 -28.74 -52.10
N ALA A 421 -20.77 -27.68 -52.32
CA ALA A 421 -22.20 -27.69 -52.06
C ALA A 421 -22.95 -28.71 -52.92
N PHE A 422 -22.51 -28.93 -54.15
CA PHE A 422 -23.04 -29.96 -55.04
C PHE A 422 -22.67 -31.39 -54.59
N THR A 423 -21.46 -31.60 -54.04
CA THR A 423 -21.00 -32.91 -53.55
C THR A 423 -21.45 -33.24 -52.12
N GLY A 424 -22.07 -32.30 -51.41
CA GLY A 424 -22.70 -32.54 -50.10
C GLY A 424 -22.22 -31.65 -48.94
N LYS A 425 -21.27 -30.74 -49.15
CA LYS A 425 -20.82 -29.81 -48.09
C LYS A 425 -21.95 -28.85 -47.71
N ARG A 426 -22.31 -28.80 -46.43
CA ARG A 426 -23.37 -27.94 -45.89
C ARG A 426 -22.79 -26.73 -45.16
N LYS A 427 -23.37 -25.56 -45.41
CA LYS A 427 -23.11 -24.33 -44.63
C LYS A 427 -23.85 -24.31 -43.28
N VAL A 428 -24.82 -25.20 -43.05
CA VAL A 428 -25.57 -25.26 -41.78
C VAL A 428 -24.93 -26.31 -40.88
N VAL A 429 -24.54 -25.92 -39.65
CA VAL A 429 -24.06 -26.86 -38.62
C VAL A 429 -25.26 -27.64 -38.05
N PRO A 430 -25.31 -28.98 -38.18
CA PRO A 430 -26.37 -29.79 -37.58
C PRO A 430 -26.37 -29.71 -36.06
N ASP A 431 -27.54 -29.81 -35.41
CA ASP A 431 -27.64 -29.71 -33.95
C ASP A 431 -26.84 -30.81 -33.23
N TRP A 432 -26.81 -32.02 -33.80
CA TRP A 432 -25.99 -33.13 -33.26
C TRP A 432 -24.49 -32.82 -33.28
N VAL A 433 -24.01 -31.93 -34.17
CA VAL A 433 -22.61 -31.47 -34.18
C VAL A 433 -22.35 -30.44 -33.07
N LYS A 434 -23.33 -29.56 -32.78
CA LYS A 434 -23.24 -28.57 -31.71
C LYS A 434 -23.14 -29.23 -30.34
N ASP A 435 -23.89 -30.33 -30.13
CA ASP A 435 -23.84 -31.15 -28.92
C ASP A 435 -22.51 -31.90 -28.74
N LEU A 436 -21.72 -32.05 -29.81
CA LEU A 436 -20.40 -32.69 -29.79
C LEU A 436 -19.23 -31.70 -29.57
N CYS A 437 -19.50 -30.47 -29.13
CA CYS A 437 -18.43 -29.60 -28.66
C CYS A 437 -17.66 -30.25 -27.48
N PRO A 438 -16.32 -30.17 -27.45
CA PRO A 438 -15.50 -30.63 -26.34
C PRO A 438 -15.83 -29.88 -25.04
N GLU A 439 -15.37 -30.42 -23.91
CA GLU A 439 -15.53 -29.77 -22.62
C GLU A 439 -14.68 -28.50 -22.56
N LEU A 440 -15.32 -27.38 -22.21
CA LEU A 440 -14.66 -26.09 -22.01
C LEU A 440 -13.86 -26.12 -20.71
N PRO A 441 -12.63 -25.59 -20.69
CA PRO A 441 -11.81 -25.59 -19.48
C PRO A 441 -12.43 -24.73 -18.39
N GLY A 442 -12.45 -25.29 -17.17
CA GLY A 442 -12.80 -24.59 -15.94
C GLY A 442 -11.80 -24.91 -14.84
N PHE A 443 -11.60 -23.97 -13.92
CA PHE A 443 -10.69 -24.08 -12.78
C PHE A 443 -10.93 -22.98 -11.75
N ASN A 444 -10.35 -23.17 -10.57
CA ASN A 444 -10.15 -22.12 -9.58
C ASN A 444 -8.65 -21.84 -9.50
N ILE A 445 -8.27 -20.56 -9.57
CA ILE A 445 -6.93 -20.05 -9.33
C ILE A 445 -6.95 -19.25 -8.03
N ASN A 446 -6.02 -19.51 -7.13
CA ASN A 446 -5.67 -18.60 -6.04
C ASN A 446 -4.34 -17.89 -6.39
N LEU A 447 -4.28 -16.56 -6.35
CA LEU A 447 -3.04 -15.81 -6.64
C LEU A 447 -2.13 -15.65 -5.41
N GLY A 448 -2.45 -16.32 -4.32
CA GLY A 448 -1.74 -16.26 -3.05
C GLY A 448 -2.49 -15.44 -2.00
N LYS A 449 -2.01 -15.57 -0.77
CA LYS A 449 -2.41 -14.72 0.35
C LYS A 449 -1.23 -13.84 0.74
N LEU A 450 -1.37 -12.53 0.57
CA LEU A 450 -0.42 -11.57 1.10
C LEU A 450 -0.82 -11.24 2.54
N TYR A 451 0.06 -11.55 3.49
CA TYR A 451 -0.07 -11.08 4.87
C TYR A 451 0.71 -9.76 4.98
N PHE A 452 0.07 -8.66 4.59
CA PHE A 452 0.70 -7.35 4.44
C PHE A 452 0.82 -6.57 5.75
N PHE A 453 -0.04 -6.85 6.72
CA PHE A 453 0.33 -6.87 8.15
C PHE A 453 0.22 -8.33 8.63
N ARG A 454 0.79 -8.83 9.73
CA ARG A 454 1.69 -8.27 10.76
C ARG A 454 3.16 -8.13 10.33
N THR A 455 3.40 -7.66 9.12
CA THR A 455 4.63 -6.94 8.75
C THR A 455 4.72 -5.65 9.57
N THR A 456 4.96 -5.81 10.87
CA THR A 456 4.92 -4.83 11.96
C THR A 456 4.55 -3.42 11.55
N ASN A 457 3.35 -2.98 11.97
CA ASN A 457 2.95 -1.59 11.97
C ASN A 457 4.19 -0.71 12.15
N LEU A 458 4.55 0.00 11.08
CA LEU A 458 5.83 0.67 10.92
C LEU A 458 5.99 1.85 11.85
N LEU A 459 5.15 1.98 12.89
CA LEU A 459 5.08 3.02 13.89
C LEU A 459 4.92 2.38 15.30
N MET A 460 4.14 1.29 15.45
CA MET A 460 4.02 0.48 16.69
C MET A 460 3.64 -1.01 16.44
N PRO A 461 4.56 -2.00 16.40
CA PRO A 461 4.35 -3.40 15.99
C PRO A 461 3.20 -4.17 16.64
N THR A 462 2.78 -3.77 17.84
CA THR A 462 1.77 -4.43 18.67
C THR A 462 0.40 -3.74 18.61
N GLN A 463 0.27 -2.67 17.83
CA GLN A 463 -0.95 -1.87 17.70
C GLN A 463 -1.37 -1.78 16.22
N LYS A 464 -2.64 -1.43 15.97
CA LYS A 464 -3.13 -1.08 14.63
C LYS A 464 -3.00 0.43 14.46
N ILE A 465 -2.22 0.89 13.47
CA ILE A 465 -2.12 2.34 13.14
C ILE A 465 -2.66 2.67 11.74
N ILE A 466 -2.91 1.70 10.84
CA ILE A 466 -3.67 1.97 9.62
C ILE A 466 -4.93 1.11 9.63
N SER A 467 -6.09 1.71 9.35
CA SER A 467 -7.30 0.97 8.96
C SER A 467 -7.46 1.11 7.47
N ILE A 468 -7.23 0.01 6.74
CA ILE A 468 -7.42 -0.05 5.29
C ILE A 468 -8.90 0.19 4.97
N ASP A 469 -9.17 1.03 3.97
CA ASP A 469 -10.53 1.22 3.47
C ASP A 469 -10.93 0.02 2.62
N ARG A 470 -11.70 -0.91 3.17
CA ARG A 470 -12.10 -2.13 2.44
C ARG A 470 -13.11 -1.89 1.31
N GLY A 471 -13.68 -0.69 1.20
CA GLY A 471 -14.62 -0.31 0.13
C GLY A 471 -13.92 0.15 -1.15
N VAL A 472 -12.70 0.68 -1.04
CA VAL A 472 -11.86 1.20 -2.13
C VAL A 472 -10.57 0.38 -2.32
N GLY A 473 -10.21 -0.43 -1.31
CA GLY A 473 -8.85 -0.65 -0.81
C GLY A 473 -7.78 -1.35 -1.65
N LEU A 474 -7.89 -1.40 -2.98
CA LEU A 474 -6.76 -1.72 -3.83
C LEU A 474 -6.82 -0.91 -5.12
N HIS A 475 -5.82 -0.06 -5.34
CA HIS A 475 -5.53 0.53 -6.64
C HIS A 475 -4.35 -0.21 -7.28
N VAL A 476 -4.29 -0.25 -8.61
CA VAL A 476 -3.15 -0.86 -9.34
C VAL A 476 -2.54 0.05 -10.43
N PRO A 477 -2.34 1.37 -10.21
CA PRO A 477 -1.65 2.23 -11.17
C PRO A 477 -0.15 1.91 -11.18
N GLN A 478 0.25 0.97 -12.05
CA GLN A 478 1.61 0.39 -12.18
C GLN A 478 2.08 -0.45 -10.99
N ASP A 479 1.93 0.04 -9.76
CA ASP A 479 2.28 -0.67 -8.52
C ASP A 479 1.01 -1.05 -7.74
N PHE A 480 1.10 -2.04 -6.86
CA PHE A 480 0.00 -2.56 -6.06
C PHE A 480 -0.18 -1.71 -4.79
N TYR A 481 -1.34 -1.09 -4.60
CA TYR A 481 -1.47 0.07 -3.72
C TYR A 481 -2.68 -0.02 -2.77
N LEU A 482 -2.41 0.03 -1.46
CA LEU A 482 -3.42 -0.03 -0.39
C LEU A 482 -3.55 1.31 0.31
N ILE A 483 -4.77 1.70 0.69
CA ILE A 483 -5.06 2.98 1.34
C ILE A 483 -5.88 2.84 2.60
N GLY A 484 -5.72 3.80 3.51
CA GLY A 484 -6.45 3.79 4.77
C GLY A 484 -6.35 5.08 5.57
N GLN A 485 -6.90 5.00 6.77
CA GLN A 485 -6.88 6.06 7.77
C GLN A 485 -5.89 5.72 8.88
N LEU A 486 -5.18 6.72 9.39
CA LEU A 486 -4.36 6.58 10.58
C LEU A 486 -5.27 6.39 11.80
N VAL A 487 -5.08 5.30 12.53
CA VAL A 487 -5.80 4.97 13.75
C VAL A 487 -4.92 5.34 14.94
N GLY A 488 -5.15 6.53 15.50
CA GLY A 488 -4.66 6.87 16.83
C GLY A 488 -5.55 6.24 17.91
N ALA A 489 -4.94 5.67 18.95
CA ALA A 489 -5.62 5.02 20.09
C ALA A 489 -5.94 6.00 21.24
#